data_AF-A0A4U0GLJ4-F1
#
_entry.id   AF-A0A4U0GLJ4-F1
#
_cell.length_a   1.000
_cell.length_b   1.000
_cell.length_c   1.000
_cell.angle_alpha   90.00
_cell.angle_beta   90.00
_cell.angle_gamma   90.00
#
_symmetry.space_group_name_H-M   'P 1'
#
loop_
_entity.id
_entity.type
_entity.pdbx_description
1 polymer ?
#
loop_
_entity_poly.entity_id
_entity_poly.type
_entity_poly.pdbx_seq_one_letter_code
_entity_poly.pdbx_strand_id
1 'polypeptide(L)'
;MIVAALIAHGLIAVALLGAITHQALAVLRPEPLSARGTAFISRYVAVDPRVFRNAVIAMYVASFVLGCLLYPAYRLDARIPLEELQLGWAVGLFELKEHFGGIGLSALPLYHYYWSTARAPGSGRIAITLVLSFIIWFDFISGHIVNNIRGV
;
A
#
# COMPACT_ATOMS: atom_id res chain seq x y z
N MET A 1 -20.94 12.99 2.31
CA MET A 1 -20.51 11.91 1.38
C MET A 1 -18.99 11.80 1.31
N ILE A 2 -18.25 12.91 1.10
CA ILE A 2 -16.78 12.92 1.03
C ILE A 2 -16.13 12.39 2.32
N VAL A 3 -16.58 12.82 3.49
CA VAL A 3 -16.03 12.34 4.79
C VAL A 3 -16.15 10.82 4.96
N ALA A 4 -17.29 10.23 4.60
CA ALA A 4 -17.47 8.78 4.69
C ALA A 4 -16.53 8.03 3.73
N ALA A 5 -16.35 8.55 2.51
CA ALA A 5 -15.39 8.00 1.56
C ALA A 5 -13.94 8.14 2.05
N LEU A 6 -13.58 9.25 2.70
CA LEU A 6 -12.26 9.47 3.29
C LEU A 6 -11.98 8.49 4.44
N ILE A 7 -12.96 8.30 5.34
CA ILE A 7 -12.87 7.32 6.42
C ILE A 7 -12.71 5.91 5.85
N ALA A 8 -13.53 5.54 4.86
CA ALA A 8 -13.43 4.24 4.21
C ALA A 8 -12.07 4.04 3.51
N HIS A 9 -11.58 5.06 2.80
CA HIS A 9 -10.27 5.04 2.15
C HIS A 9 -9.16 4.84 3.17
N GLY A 10 -9.17 5.59 4.27
CA GLY A 10 -8.19 5.47 5.36
C GLY A 10 -8.20 4.07 6.00
N LEU A 11 -9.37 3.53 6.33
CA LEU A 11 -9.49 2.19 6.93
C LEU A 11 -8.99 1.10 5.98
N ILE A 12 -9.35 1.16 4.69
CA ILE A 12 -8.88 0.21 3.68
C ILE A 12 -7.37 0.34 3.48
N ALA A 13 -6.83 1.56 3.45
CA ALA A 13 -5.39 1.81 3.32
C ALA A 13 -4.61 1.23 4.51
N VAL A 14 -5.10 1.37 5.75
CA VAL A 14 -4.48 0.74 6.94
C VAL A 14 -4.53 -0.78 6.83
N ALA A 15 -5.66 -1.34 6.41
CA ALA A 15 -5.78 -2.80 6.25
C ALA A 15 -4.86 -3.33 5.14
N LEU A 16 -4.74 -2.61 4.03
CA LEU A 16 -3.80 -2.90 2.94
C LEU A 16 -2.35 -2.85 3.41
N LEU A 17 -1.99 -1.82 4.18
CA LEU A 17 -0.66 -1.65 4.78
C LEU A 17 -0.31 -2.86 5.65
N GLY A 18 -1.25 -3.32 6.49
CA GLY A 18 -1.08 -4.53 7.28
C GLY A 18 -0.89 -5.77 6.41
N ALA A 19 -1.76 -5.98 5.42
CA ALA A 19 -1.71 -7.15 4.54
C ALA A 19 -0.39 -7.25 3.77
N ILE A 20 0.08 -6.16 3.15
CA ILE A 20 1.34 -6.20 2.41
C ILE A 20 2.54 -6.38 3.33
N THR A 21 2.51 -5.81 4.55
CA THR A 21 3.60 -5.94 5.53
C THR A 21 3.74 -7.38 6.03
N HIS A 22 2.63 -8.05 6.34
CA HIS A 22 2.63 -9.48 6.68
C HIS A 22 3.26 -10.31 5.56
N GLN A 23 2.87 -10.04 4.32
CA GLN A 23 3.36 -10.82 3.19
C GLN A 23 4.82 -10.51 2.85
N ALA A 24 5.26 -9.26 2.99
CA ALA A 24 6.66 -8.85 2.84
C ALA A 24 7.56 -9.55 3.87
N LEU A 25 7.14 -9.59 5.13
CA LEU A 25 7.86 -10.32 6.17
C LEU A 25 7.84 -11.84 5.95
N ALA A 26 6.75 -12.38 5.40
CA ALA A 26 6.66 -13.79 5.05
C ALA A 26 7.60 -14.21 3.92
N VAL A 27 7.85 -13.36 2.91
CA VAL A 27 8.80 -13.67 1.83
C VAL A 27 10.26 -13.42 2.22
N LEU A 28 10.52 -12.53 3.17
CA LEU A 28 11.85 -12.23 3.68
C LEU A 28 12.30 -13.16 4.82
N ARG A 29 11.43 -14.06 5.29
CA ARG A 29 11.76 -14.95 6.41
C ARG A 29 12.93 -15.89 6.05
N PRO A 30 13.94 -16.04 6.92
CA PRO A 30 14.94 -17.10 6.79
C PRO A 30 14.32 -18.48 7.07
N GLU A 31 14.69 -19.52 6.31
CA GLU A 31 14.31 -20.94 6.52
C GLU A 31 15.39 -21.72 7.31
N PRO A 32 15.03 -22.69 8.17
CA PRO A 32 13.89 -22.69 9.09
C PRO A 32 14.26 -21.96 10.39
N LEU A 33 13.27 -21.33 11.04
CA LEU A 33 13.40 -20.79 12.40
C LEU A 33 13.54 -21.94 13.41
N SER A 34 14.67 -22.64 13.38
CA SER A 34 15.01 -23.67 14.34
C SER A 34 15.26 -23.03 15.71
N ALA A 35 14.41 -23.43 16.65
CA ALA A 35 14.60 -23.44 18.11
C ALA A 35 14.80 -22.10 18.85
N ARG A 36 13.84 -21.82 19.75
CA ARG A 36 13.96 -20.97 20.95
C ARG A 36 14.23 -19.47 20.70
N GLY A 37 13.21 -18.74 20.27
CA GLY A 37 13.22 -17.27 20.44
C GLY A 37 12.18 -16.46 19.67
N THR A 38 11.55 -17.01 18.63
CA THR A 38 10.80 -16.22 17.63
C THR A 38 9.30 -16.53 17.55
N ALA A 39 8.66 -16.97 18.65
CA ALA A 39 7.27 -17.43 18.66
C ALA A 39 6.27 -16.41 18.06
N PHE A 40 6.47 -15.11 18.34
CA PHE A 40 5.62 -14.05 17.78
C PHE A 40 5.84 -13.87 16.27
N ILE A 41 7.09 -13.64 15.84
CA ILE A 41 7.41 -13.43 14.41
C ILE A 41 7.02 -14.64 13.57
N SER A 42 7.28 -15.85 14.07
CA SER A 42 6.87 -17.10 13.42
C SER A 42 5.35 -17.15 13.18
N ARG A 43 4.54 -16.78 14.17
CA ARG A 43 3.08 -16.69 14.02
C ARG A 43 2.65 -15.55 13.10
N TYR A 44 3.30 -14.39 13.20
CA TYR A 44 3.00 -13.21 12.40
C TYR A 44 3.21 -13.47 10.90
N VAL A 45 4.23 -14.24 10.53
CA VAL A 45 4.53 -14.58 9.12
C VAL A 45 3.89 -15.88 8.65
N ALA A 46 3.25 -16.65 9.53
CA ALA A 46 2.56 -17.90 9.22
C ALA A 46 1.16 -17.67 8.62
N VAL A 47 1.08 -16.77 7.64
CA VAL A 47 -0.17 -16.41 6.96
C VAL A 47 -0.36 -17.25 5.70
N ASP A 48 -1.62 -17.56 5.35
CA ASP A 48 -1.92 -18.21 4.06
C ASP A 48 -1.57 -17.27 2.90
N PRO A 49 -0.59 -17.62 2.06
CA PRO A 49 -0.17 -16.79 0.93
C PRO A 49 -1.29 -16.40 -0.03
N ARG A 50 -2.25 -17.31 -0.27
CA ARG A 50 -3.34 -17.12 -1.23
C ARG A 50 -4.37 -16.14 -0.70
N VAL A 51 -4.69 -16.23 0.60
CA VAL A 51 -5.61 -15.32 1.28
C VAL A 51 -5.02 -13.91 1.28
N PHE A 52 -3.76 -13.76 1.67
CA PHE A 52 -3.10 -12.45 1.70
C PHE A 52 -2.90 -11.85 0.30
N ARG A 53 -2.58 -12.66 -0.71
CA ARG A 53 -2.56 -12.22 -2.11
C ARG A 53 -3.89 -11.59 -2.53
N ASN A 54 -5.00 -12.28 -2.26
CA ASN A 54 -6.33 -11.80 -2.64
C ASN A 54 -6.70 -10.54 -1.84
N ALA A 55 -6.39 -10.50 -0.55
CA ALA A 55 -6.64 -9.34 0.30
C ALA A 55 -5.88 -8.10 -0.19
N VAL A 56 -4.58 -8.23 -0.50
CA VAL A 56 -3.76 -7.15 -1.07
C VAL A 56 -4.37 -6.64 -2.37
N ILE A 57 -4.71 -7.51 -3.32
CA ILE A 57 -5.29 -7.09 -4.60
C ILE A 57 -6.63 -6.35 -4.38
N ALA A 58 -7.54 -6.94 -3.60
CA ALA A 58 -8.86 -6.37 -3.39
C ALA A 58 -8.80 -5.02 -2.67
N MET A 59 -7.99 -4.92 -1.59
CA MET A 59 -7.84 -3.67 -0.84
C MET A 59 -7.07 -2.62 -1.64
N TYR A 60 -6.11 -3.00 -2.47
CA TYR A 60 -5.41 -2.08 -3.36
C TYR A 60 -6.38 -1.45 -4.35
N VAL A 61 -7.17 -2.27 -5.07
CA VAL A 61 -8.15 -1.78 -6.04
C VAL A 61 -9.20 -0.91 -5.37
N ALA A 62 -9.74 -1.33 -4.22
CA ALA A 62 -10.72 -0.55 -3.48
C ALA A 62 -10.14 0.80 -2.99
N SER A 63 -8.92 0.79 -2.43
CA SER A 63 -8.23 2.00 -1.99
C SER A 63 -7.98 2.96 -3.16
N PHE A 64 -7.48 2.45 -4.29
CA PHE A 64 -7.21 3.22 -5.50
C PHE A 64 -8.48 3.87 -6.05
N VAL A 65 -9.59 3.11 -6.17
CA VAL A 65 -10.89 3.64 -6.63
C VAL A 65 -11.39 4.75 -5.71
N LEU A 66 -11.33 4.55 -4.38
CA LEU A 66 -11.69 5.61 -3.43
C LEU A 66 -10.77 6.83 -3.55
N GLY A 67 -9.47 6.61 -3.76
CA GLY A 67 -8.50 7.68 -4.04
C GLY A 67 -8.89 8.50 -5.26
N CYS A 68 -9.26 7.85 -6.37
CA CYS A 68 -9.76 8.53 -7.57
C CYS A 68 -11.03 9.34 -7.30
N LEU A 69 -11.94 8.85 -6.45
CA LEU A 69 -13.15 9.59 -6.07
C LEU A 69 -12.85 10.80 -5.18
N LEU A 70 -11.82 10.74 -4.36
CA LEU A 70 -11.37 11.83 -3.47
C LEU A 70 -10.45 12.84 -4.19
N TYR A 71 -9.82 12.44 -5.29
CA TYR A 71 -8.84 13.27 -6.01
C TYR A 71 -9.36 14.66 -6.44
N PRO A 72 -10.61 14.84 -6.91
CA PRO A 72 -11.13 16.17 -7.21
C PRO A 72 -11.18 17.09 -5.99
N ALA A 73 -11.56 16.58 -4.81
CA ALA A 73 -11.58 17.37 -3.58
C ALA A 73 -10.17 17.80 -3.19
N TYR A 74 -9.17 16.90 -3.29
CA TYR A 74 -7.77 17.29 -3.11
C TYR A 74 -7.34 18.41 -4.07
N ARG A 75 -7.66 18.28 -5.36
CA ARG A 75 -7.27 19.25 -6.39
C ARG A 75 -7.82 20.64 -6.16
N LEU A 76 -9.06 20.74 -5.66
CA LEU A 76 -9.76 22.00 -5.48
C LEU A 76 -9.54 22.60 -4.09
N ASP A 77 -9.52 21.76 -3.04
CA ASP A 77 -9.62 22.23 -1.66
C ASP A 77 -8.29 22.18 -0.88
N ALA A 78 -7.36 21.31 -1.30
CA ALA A 78 -6.08 21.11 -0.62
C ALA A 78 -4.90 21.67 -1.42
N ARG A 79 -4.84 21.42 -2.74
CA ARG A 79 -3.71 21.85 -3.58
C ARG A 79 -3.55 23.36 -3.61
N ILE A 80 -4.62 24.12 -3.84
CA ILE A 80 -4.56 25.59 -3.97
C ILE A 80 -3.94 26.21 -2.71
N PRO A 81 -4.43 25.93 -1.48
CA PRO A 81 -3.79 26.43 -0.26
C PRO A 81 -2.33 26.00 -0.10
N LEU A 82 -1.98 24.75 -0.45
CA LEU A 82 -0.59 24.28 -0.34
C LEU A 82 0.34 25.06 -1.27
N GLU A 83 -0.12 25.43 -2.46
CA GLU A 83 0.64 26.26 -3.40
C GLU A 83 0.73 27.72 -2.93
N GLU A 84 -0.36 28.29 -2.40
CA GLU A 84 -0.38 29.63 -1.80
C GLU A 84 0.59 29.74 -0.60
N LEU A 85 0.69 28.68 0.20
CA LEU A 85 1.64 28.57 1.31
C LEU A 85 3.08 28.23 0.87
N GLN A 86 3.35 28.14 -0.43
CA GLN A 86 4.66 27.78 -1.00
C GLN A 86 5.17 26.40 -0.54
N LEU A 87 4.26 25.48 -0.20
CA LEU A 87 4.57 24.10 0.21
C LEU A 87 4.66 23.17 -1.00
N GLY A 88 5.45 23.55 -2.00
CA GLY A 88 5.61 22.79 -3.26
C GLY A 88 6.11 21.36 -3.06
N TRP A 89 6.87 21.11 -1.98
CA TRP A 89 7.29 19.76 -1.59
C TRP A 89 6.12 18.86 -1.19
N ALA A 90 5.08 19.40 -0.53
CA ALA A 90 3.91 18.64 -0.10
C ALA A 90 3.01 18.31 -1.30
N VAL A 91 2.89 19.26 -2.25
CA VAL A 91 2.24 19.01 -3.55
C VAL A 91 3.00 17.94 -4.33
N GLY A 92 4.34 18.06 -4.43
CA GLY A 92 5.17 17.07 -5.11
C GLY A 92 5.10 15.68 -4.46
N LEU A 93 5.04 15.60 -3.14
CA LEU A 93 4.84 14.35 -2.40
C LEU A 93 3.50 13.68 -2.77
N PHE A 94 2.44 14.49 -2.89
CA PHE A 94 1.14 14.00 -3.33
C PHE A 94 1.17 13.51 -4.78
N GLU A 95 1.72 14.29 -5.72
CA GLU A 95 1.82 13.89 -7.13
C GLU A 95 2.65 12.60 -7.30
N LEU A 96 3.74 12.46 -6.54
CA LEU A 96 4.57 11.25 -6.58
C LEU A 96 3.80 10.00 -6.10
N LYS A 97 3.00 10.12 -5.03
CA LYS A 97 2.18 8.98 -4.59
C LYS A 97 1.10 8.61 -5.60
N GLU A 98 0.55 9.57 -6.34
CA GLU A 98 -0.44 9.26 -7.39
C GLU A 98 0.20 8.45 -8.51
N HIS A 99 1.44 8.79 -8.90
CA HIS A 99 2.20 8.00 -9.87
C HIS A 99 2.53 6.60 -9.35
N PHE A 100 2.97 6.47 -8.09
CA PHE A 100 3.20 5.17 -7.48
C PHE A 100 1.92 4.34 -7.34
N GLY A 101 0.78 4.95 -7.02
CA GLY A 101 -0.53 4.32 -7.04
C GLY A 101 -0.88 3.73 -8.42
N GLY A 102 -0.61 4.46 -9.49
CA GLY A 102 -0.79 3.96 -10.87
C GLY A 102 0.16 2.80 -11.21
N ILE A 103 1.44 2.94 -10.85
CA ILE A 103 2.46 1.90 -11.07
C ILE A 103 2.10 0.61 -10.31
N GLY A 104 1.73 0.72 -9.02
CA GLY A 104 1.34 -0.43 -8.22
C GLY A 104 0.08 -1.10 -8.74
N LEU A 105 -0.91 -0.34 -9.22
CA LEU A 105 -2.10 -0.89 -9.89
C LEU A 105 -1.71 -1.75 -11.10
N SER A 106 -0.83 -1.22 -11.96
CA SER A 106 -0.34 -1.96 -13.14
C SER A 106 0.51 -3.19 -12.78
N ALA A 107 1.11 -3.22 -11.59
CA ALA A 107 1.92 -4.33 -11.11
C ALA A 107 1.09 -5.49 -10.51
N LEU A 108 -0.20 -5.27 -10.21
CA LEU A 108 -1.07 -6.29 -9.60
C LEU A 108 -1.21 -7.60 -10.40
N PRO A 109 -1.32 -7.61 -11.75
CA PRO A 109 -1.37 -8.85 -12.52
C PRO A 109 -0.08 -9.68 -12.37
N LEU A 110 1.08 -9.01 -12.35
CA LEU A 110 2.37 -9.66 -12.17
C LEU A 110 2.51 -10.23 -10.76
N TYR A 111 2.08 -9.48 -9.75
CA TYR A 111 1.98 -9.94 -8.37
C TYR A 111 1.06 -11.16 -8.24
N HIS A 112 -0.12 -11.13 -8.87
CA HIS A 112 -1.04 -12.25 -8.90
C HIS A 112 -0.39 -13.49 -9.53
N TYR A 113 0.31 -13.35 -10.66
CA TYR A 113 1.01 -14.44 -11.33
C TYR A 113 2.07 -15.09 -10.41
N TYR A 114 2.95 -14.29 -9.81
CA TYR A 114 4.02 -14.80 -8.94
C TYR A 114 3.50 -15.55 -7.72
N TRP A 115 2.38 -15.11 -7.14
CA TRP A 115 1.76 -15.76 -5.97
C TRP A 115 0.80 -16.90 -6.30
N SER A 116 0.42 -17.09 -7.57
CA SER A 116 -0.47 -18.18 -8.01
C SER A 116 0.29 -19.39 -8.54
N THR A 117 1.45 -19.16 -9.16
CA THR A 117 2.20 -20.21 -9.84
C THR A 117 3.24 -20.83 -8.91
N ALA A 118 3.09 -22.13 -8.61
CA ALA A 118 4.05 -22.87 -7.78
C ALA A 118 5.47 -22.91 -8.38
N ARG A 119 5.57 -22.82 -9.71
CA ARG A 119 6.83 -22.81 -10.47
C ARG A 119 7.48 -21.42 -10.60
N ALA A 120 6.84 -20.36 -10.12
CA ALA A 120 7.39 -19.02 -10.26
C ALA A 120 8.64 -18.85 -9.37
N PRO A 121 9.71 -18.21 -9.86
CA PRO A 121 10.92 -17.97 -9.08
C PRO A 121 10.63 -17.29 -7.74
N GLY A 122 11.23 -17.78 -6.66
CA GLY A 122 11.11 -17.16 -5.33
C GLY A 122 11.59 -15.71 -5.31
N SER A 123 12.65 -15.39 -6.06
CA SER A 123 13.15 -14.03 -6.26
C SER A 123 12.10 -13.10 -6.88
N GLY A 124 11.27 -13.60 -7.78
CA GLY A 124 10.19 -12.84 -8.39
C GLY A 124 9.11 -12.46 -7.38
N ARG A 125 8.72 -13.40 -6.49
CA ARG A 125 7.80 -13.13 -5.37
C ARG A 125 8.35 -12.08 -4.41
N ILE A 126 9.63 -12.21 -4.05
CA ILE A 126 10.31 -11.24 -3.17
C ILE A 126 10.29 -9.86 -3.82
N ALA A 127 10.81 -9.74 -5.05
CA ALA A 127 10.92 -8.46 -5.74
C ALA A 127 9.56 -7.75 -5.88
N ILE A 128 8.54 -8.44 -6.38
CA ILE A 128 7.22 -7.82 -6.60
C ILE A 128 6.53 -7.42 -5.29
N THR A 129 6.65 -8.24 -4.24
CA THR A 129 6.09 -7.92 -2.93
C THR A 129 6.81 -6.73 -2.30
N LEU A 130 8.14 -6.62 -2.44
CA LEU A 130 8.89 -5.47 -1.92
C LEU A 130 8.57 -4.18 -2.67
N VAL A 131 8.44 -4.23 -4.00
CA VAL A 131 8.02 -3.07 -4.80
C VAL A 131 6.63 -2.59 -4.38
N LEU A 132 5.66 -3.49 -4.26
CA LEU A 132 4.32 -3.12 -3.80
C LEU A 132 4.33 -2.64 -2.35
N SER A 133 5.13 -3.24 -1.48
CA SER A 133 5.29 -2.80 -0.10
C SER A 133 5.82 -1.38 -0.04
N PHE A 134 6.86 -1.06 -0.82
CA PHE A 134 7.41 0.29 -0.90
C PHE A 134 6.34 1.30 -1.35
N ILE A 135 5.63 1.01 -2.45
CA ILE A 135 4.56 1.86 -2.98
C ILE A 135 3.47 2.11 -1.93
N ILE A 136 2.92 1.04 -1.35
CA ILE A 136 1.81 1.14 -0.38
C ILE A 136 2.23 1.92 0.87
N TRP A 137 3.44 1.67 1.39
CA TRP A 137 3.97 2.42 2.54
C TRP A 137 4.21 3.89 2.19
N PHE A 138 4.79 4.17 1.03
CA PHE A 138 5.02 5.54 0.57
C PHE A 138 3.70 6.29 0.42
N ASP A 139 2.71 5.69 -0.24
CA ASP A 139 1.40 6.31 -0.50
C ASP A 139 0.67 6.61 0.81
N PHE A 140 0.71 5.66 1.76
CA PHE A 140 0.10 5.82 3.08
C PHE A 140 0.74 6.95 3.88
N ILE A 141 2.07 6.95 4.00
CA ILE A 141 2.81 7.98 4.75
C ILE A 141 2.63 9.35 4.10
N SER A 142 2.78 9.43 2.78
CA SER A 142 2.62 10.67 2.02
C SER A 142 1.22 11.25 2.15
N GLY A 143 0.19 10.40 2.03
CA GLY A 143 -1.19 10.79 2.24
C GLY A 143 -1.44 11.31 3.66
N HIS A 144 -0.88 10.65 4.67
CA HIS A 144 -1.02 11.06 6.06
C HIS A 144 -0.32 12.41 6.35
N ILE A 145 0.89 12.60 5.83
CA ILE A 145 1.62 13.88 5.97
C ILE A 145 0.84 15.02 5.34
N VAL A 146 0.40 14.86 4.07
CA VAL A 146 -0.34 15.91 3.36
C VAL A 146 -1.67 16.22 4.07
N ASN A 147 -2.39 15.19 4.50
CA ASN A 147 -3.64 15.36 5.25
C ASN A 147 -3.46 16.08 6.59
N ASN A 148 -2.33 15.87 7.28
CA ASN A 148 -2.04 16.55 8.54
C ASN A 148 -1.64 18.03 8.34
N ILE A 149 -1.03 18.37 7.21
CA ILE A 149 -0.74 19.76 6.84
C ILE A 149 -2.03 20.47 6.44
N ARG A 150 -2.76 19.83 5.53
CA ARG A 150 -4.02 20.32 5.00
C ARG A 150 -4.96 19.14 4.87
N GLY A 151 -5.96 19.12 5.75
CA GLY A 151 -7.03 18.14 5.65
C GLY A 151 -7.69 18.21 4.28
N VAL A 152 -8.15 17.06 3.81
CA VAL A 152 -9.15 16.95 2.73
C VAL A 152 -10.51 16.71 3.36
#